data_AF-A0A444UUE3-F1
#
_entry.id   AF-A0A444UUE3-F1
#
_cell.length_a   1.000
_cell.length_b   1.000
_cell.length_c   1.000
_cell.angle_alpha   90.00
_cell.angle_beta   90.00
_cell.angle_gamma   90.00
#
_symmetry.space_group_name_H-M   'P 1'
#
loop_
_entity.id
_entity.type
_entity.pdbx_description
1 polymer ?
#
loop_
_entity_poly.entity_id
_entity_poly.type
_entity_poly.pdbx_seq_one_letter_code
_entity_poly.pdbx_strand_id
1 'polypeptide(L)'
;MEVTWNKKMRKTAGYCVTGQRRGVEVQRYARIELSEKVCDSAERLRDTLVHEMCHAATWLINGVRDGHGQFWKLYARKSTVVHPELPMVTRCHSYEINYKYQYECRKCKNKIGRHSKSLDTQRFVCALCTGQLVLLTSQKNATPVRTELNPFAAFVKENYGSTKKELVGMSHGDVMRKLSADFASKARL
;
A
#
# COMPACT_ATOMS: atom_id res chain seq x y z
N MET A 1 -12.94 10.82 11.06
CA MET A 1 -12.30 10.36 9.81
C MET A 1 -12.38 8.84 9.82
N GLU A 2 -12.89 8.25 8.74
CA GLU A 2 -13.07 6.79 8.64
C GLU A 2 -11.97 6.19 7.75
N VAL A 3 -11.45 5.01 8.10
CA VAL A 3 -10.47 4.27 7.29
C VAL A 3 -11.01 2.85 7.08
N THR A 4 -11.21 2.43 5.82
CA THR A 4 -11.82 1.13 5.50
C THR A 4 -11.06 0.37 4.42
N TRP A 5 -11.23 -0.95 4.40
CA TRP A 5 -10.71 -1.84 3.38
C TRP A 5 -11.69 -2.00 2.21
N ASN A 6 -11.20 -1.88 0.97
CA ASN A 6 -11.97 -2.05 -0.25
C ASN A 6 -11.47 -3.25 -1.07
N LYS A 7 -12.26 -4.34 -1.03
CA LYS A 7 -12.03 -5.59 -1.79
C LYS A 7 -12.15 -5.45 -3.31
N LYS A 8 -12.82 -4.40 -3.79
CA LYS A 8 -13.09 -4.15 -5.22
C LYS A 8 -11.97 -3.35 -5.89
N MET A 9 -11.14 -2.64 -5.12
CA MET A 9 -10.01 -1.86 -5.62
C MET A 9 -8.91 -2.79 -6.16
N ARG A 10 -8.41 -2.50 -7.38
CA ARG A 10 -7.49 -3.40 -8.11
C ARG A 10 -6.29 -2.73 -8.76
N LYS A 11 -6.35 -1.40 -8.97
CA LYS A 11 -5.37 -0.62 -9.73
C LYS A 11 -4.65 0.46 -8.90
N THR A 12 -5.25 0.87 -7.79
CA THR A 12 -4.65 1.82 -6.84
C THR A 12 -4.56 1.17 -5.47
N ALA A 13 -3.61 1.63 -4.67
CA ALA A 13 -3.37 1.16 -3.31
C ALA A 13 -4.38 1.77 -2.32
N GLY A 14 -4.80 3.01 -2.56
CA GLY A 14 -5.81 3.68 -1.77
C GLY A 14 -6.31 4.95 -2.44
N TYR A 15 -7.27 5.60 -1.79
CA TYR A 15 -7.66 6.98 -2.06
C TYR A 15 -8.28 7.64 -0.84
N CYS A 16 -8.22 8.96 -0.79
CA CYS A 16 -8.94 9.81 0.14
C CYS A 16 -10.15 10.45 -0.54
N VAL A 17 -11.33 10.35 0.07
CA VAL A 17 -12.55 11.05 -0.34
C VAL A 17 -12.89 12.10 0.69
N THR A 18 -13.03 13.34 0.23
CA THR A 18 -13.28 14.50 1.06
C THR A 18 -14.62 15.15 0.70
N GLY A 19 -15.29 15.72 1.71
CA GLY A 19 -16.64 16.26 1.54
C GLY A 19 -17.03 17.25 2.62
N GLN A 20 -18.20 17.89 2.44
CA GLN A 20 -18.87 18.67 3.47
C GLN A 20 -20.28 18.12 3.62
N ARG A 21 -20.75 17.97 4.86
CA ARG A 21 -22.17 17.72 5.14
C ARG A 21 -22.84 19.07 5.36
N ARG A 22 -23.99 19.29 4.72
CA ARG A 22 -24.84 20.45 4.98
C ARG A 22 -25.75 20.11 6.16
N GLY A 23 -25.62 20.88 7.23
CA GLY A 23 -26.44 20.87 8.44
C GLY A 23 -26.48 22.27 9.04
N VAL A 24 -26.84 22.40 10.32
CA VAL A 24 -26.82 23.70 11.03
C VAL A 24 -25.41 24.32 11.03
N GLU A 25 -24.36 23.49 11.08
CA GLU A 25 -22.98 23.89 10.86
C GLU A 25 -22.34 23.11 9.70
N VAL A 26 -21.39 23.74 9.01
CA VAL A 26 -20.62 23.12 7.92
C VAL A 26 -19.58 22.16 8.50
N GLN A 27 -19.86 20.86 8.44
CA GLN A 27 -18.93 19.85 8.91
C GLN A 27 -18.15 19.22 7.74
N ARG A 28 -16.83 19.46 7.70
CA ARG A 28 -15.92 18.77 6.77
C ARG A 28 -15.70 17.34 7.21
N TYR A 29 -15.68 16.41 6.25
CA TYR A 29 -15.30 15.02 6.48
C TYR A 29 -14.26 14.55 5.48
N ALA A 30 -13.51 13.53 5.88
CA ALA A 30 -12.64 12.75 5.03
C ALA A 30 -12.80 11.26 5.38
N ARG A 31 -12.72 10.41 4.35
CA ARG A 31 -12.70 8.95 4.45
C ARG A 31 -11.58 8.41 3.58
N ILE A 32 -10.85 7.43 4.08
CA ILE A 32 -9.76 6.77 3.37
C ILE A 32 -10.18 5.35 3.07
N GLU A 33 -10.02 4.93 1.82
CA GLU A 33 -10.21 3.53 1.42
C GLU A 33 -8.89 2.94 0.96
N LEU A 34 -8.56 1.76 1.48
CA LEU A 34 -7.33 1.04 1.17
C LEU A 34 -7.65 -0.27 0.43
N SER A 35 -6.84 -0.59 -0.56
CA SER A 35 -7.00 -1.79 -1.38
C SER A 35 -6.44 -3.02 -0.67
N GLU A 36 -7.30 -3.99 -0.36
CA GLU A 36 -6.86 -5.29 0.19
C GLU A 36 -5.94 -6.05 -0.79
N LYS A 37 -6.08 -5.78 -2.10
CA LYS A 37 -5.33 -6.50 -3.14
C LYS A 37 -4.01 -5.85 -3.53
N VAL A 38 -3.88 -4.56 -3.26
CA VAL A 38 -2.69 -3.79 -3.64
C VAL A 38 -1.84 -3.52 -2.42
N CYS A 39 -2.41 -3.18 -1.25
CA CYS A 39 -1.66 -3.05 0.01
C CYS A 39 -1.36 -4.42 0.63
N ASP A 40 -0.50 -5.19 -0.03
CA ASP A 40 -0.13 -6.57 0.29
C ASP A 40 1.12 -6.70 1.19
N SER A 41 1.73 -5.58 1.60
CA SER A 41 2.85 -5.53 2.55
C SER A 41 2.67 -4.42 3.59
N ALA A 42 3.37 -4.53 4.72
CA ALA A 42 3.32 -3.54 5.80
C ALA A 42 3.82 -2.17 5.33
N GLU A 43 4.89 -2.15 4.52
CA GLU A 43 5.49 -0.93 3.96
C GLU A 43 4.51 -0.25 3.01
N ARG A 44 3.90 -1.04 2.11
CA ARG A 44 2.95 -0.50 1.14
C ARG A 44 1.70 0.04 1.81
N LEU A 45 1.20 -0.64 2.85
CA LEU A 45 0.10 -0.16 3.68
C LEU A 45 0.47 1.16 4.36
N ARG A 46 1.60 1.19 5.06
CA ARG A 46 2.11 2.36 5.77
C ARG A 46 2.27 3.58 4.85
N ASP A 47 2.98 3.40 3.74
CA ASP A 47 3.28 4.47 2.79
C ASP A 47 2.00 5.00 2.14
N THR A 48 1.08 4.09 1.76
CA THR A 48 -0.24 4.47 1.21
C THR A 48 -1.09 5.20 2.23
N LEU A 49 -1.18 4.69 3.46
CA LEU A 49 -2.02 5.29 4.49
C LEU A 49 -1.55 6.70 4.84
N VAL A 50 -0.24 6.91 5.04
CA VAL A 50 0.30 8.24 5.35
C VAL A 50 0.08 9.19 4.17
N HIS A 51 0.21 8.72 2.93
CA HIS A 51 -0.11 9.50 1.73
C HIS A 51 -1.57 9.99 1.73
N GLU A 52 -2.53 9.08 1.97
CA GLU A 52 -3.95 9.42 2.00
C GLU A 52 -4.33 10.28 3.23
N MET A 53 -3.62 10.12 4.35
CA MET A 53 -3.77 11.00 5.52
C MET A 53 -3.29 12.43 5.23
N CYS A 54 -2.27 12.62 4.38
CA CYS A 54 -1.87 13.95 3.94
C CYS A 54 -3.00 14.63 3.15
N HIS A 55 -3.68 13.91 2.25
CA HIS A 55 -4.88 14.41 1.55
C HIS A 55 -6.05 14.70 2.50
N ALA A 56 -6.24 13.88 3.53
CA ALA A 56 -7.27 14.15 4.53
C ALA A 56 -6.96 15.42 5.34
N ALA A 57 -5.69 15.64 5.70
CA ALA A 57 -5.25 16.78 6.49
C ALA A 57 -5.41 18.12 5.74
N THR A 58 -5.05 18.18 4.45
CA THR A 58 -5.25 19.39 3.62
C THR A 58 -6.71 19.84 3.63
N TRP A 59 -7.64 18.88 3.61
CA TRP A 59 -9.06 19.18 3.63
C TRP A 59 -9.60 19.48 5.01
N LEU A 60 -9.35 18.61 6.00
CA LEU A 60 -9.96 18.73 7.32
C LEU A 60 -9.42 19.94 8.08
N ILE A 61 -8.12 20.22 7.98
CA ILE A 61 -7.46 21.28 8.75
C ILE A 61 -7.45 22.59 7.96
N ASN A 62 -7.04 22.57 6.69
CA ASN A 62 -6.91 23.81 5.91
C ASN A 62 -8.13 24.12 5.05
N GLY A 63 -9.04 23.16 4.81
CA GLY A 63 -10.18 23.39 3.93
C GLY A 63 -9.82 23.48 2.46
N VAL A 64 -8.65 22.96 2.06
CA VAL A 64 -8.16 23.04 0.68
C VAL A 64 -8.31 21.67 0.01
N ARG A 65 -8.91 21.66 -1.17
CA ARG A 65 -8.91 20.50 -2.07
C ARG A 65 -7.88 20.74 -3.15
N ASP A 66 -6.74 20.10 -2.99
CA ASP A 66 -5.68 20.07 -3.98
C ASP A 66 -5.08 18.66 -3.96
N GLY A 67 -4.42 18.25 -5.05
CA GLY A 67 -3.72 16.97 -5.13
C GLY A 67 -2.48 16.99 -4.25
N HIS A 68 -1.32 17.31 -4.84
CA HIS A 68 -0.03 17.33 -4.12
C HIS A 68 0.53 18.75 -3.97
N GLY A 69 -0.36 19.69 -3.65
CA GLY A 69 -0.08 21.12 -3.48
C GLY A 69 0.77 21.47 -2.26
N GLN A 70 0.85 22.76 -1.93
CA GLN A 70 1.67 23.27 -0.82
C GLN A 70 1.30 22.65 0.53
N PHE A 71 0.01 22.59 0.86
CA PHE A 71 -0.44 21.98 2.12
C PHE A 71 -0.17 20.48 2.16
N TRP A 72 -0.31 19.77 1.04
CA TRP A 72 0.01 18.35 0.98
C TRP A 72 1.50 18.12 1.26
N LYS A 73 2.38 18.90 0.62
CA LYS A 73 3.84 18.86 0.87
C LYS A 73 4.19 19.22 2.31
N LEU A 74 3.45 20.16 2.92
CA LEU A 74 3.61 20.53 4.32
C LEU A 74 3.33 19.33 5.22
N TYR A 75 2.21 18.63 5.03
CA TYR A 75 1.89 17.45 5.84
C TYR A 75 2.82 16.27 5.57
N ALA A 76 3.22 16.04 4.32
CA ALA A 76 4.21 15.03 3.96
C ALA A 76 5.57 15.27 4.64
N ARG A 77 6.02 16.54 4.70
CA ARG A 77 7.24 16.90 5.45
C ARG A 77 7.03 16.77 6.96
N LYS A 78 5.88 17.21 7.47
CA LYS A 78 5.55 17.11 8.89
C LYS A 78 5.52 15.66 9.36
N SER A 79 4.98 14.74 8.57
CA SER A 79 5.01 13.31 8.89
C SER A 79 6.43 12.77 8.99
N THR A 80 7.35 13.19 8.11
CA THR A 80 8.77 12.77 8.20
C THR A 80 9.47 13.33 9.45
N VAL A 81 9.10 14.54 9.90
CA VAL A 81 9.65 15.12 11.14
C VAL A 81 9.12 14.42 12.39
N VAL A 82 7.81 14.15 12.43
CA VAL A 82 7.14 13.50 13.58
C VAL A 82 7.44 12.00 13.64
N HIS A 83 7.59 11.37 12.48
CA HIS A 83 7.86 9.95 12.32
C HIS A 83 9.12 9.75 11.47
N PRO A 84 10.32 10.02 12.03
CA PRO A 84 11.59 9.85 11.33
C PRO A 84 11.90 8.39 10.99
N GLU A 85 11.20 7.42 11.59
CA GLU A 85 11.25 6.01 11.26
C GLU A 85 10.59 5.65 9.93
N LEU A 86 9.76 6.56 9.38
CA LEU A 86 9.06 6.35 8.12
C LEU A 86 9.90 6.90 6.95
N PRO A 87 9.87 6.25 5.78
CA PRO A 87 10.45 6.85 4.58
C PRO A 87 9.74 8.16 4.25
N MET A 88 10.42 9.02 3.48
CA MET A 88 9.81 10.26 3.01
C MET A 88 8.52 9.94 2.23
N VAL A 89 7.43 10.61 2.58
CA VAL A 89 6.15 10.46 1.88
C VAL A 89 6.28 11.05 0.48
N THR A 90 6.20 10.21 -0.53
CA THR A 90 6.32 10.62 -1.93
C THR A 90 4.94 10.81 -2.59
N ARG A 91 4.92 11.54 -3.72
CA ARG A 91 3.67 11.81 -4.46
C ARG A 91 3.15 10.58 -5.21
N CYS A 92 4.07 9.76 -5.72
CA CYS A 92 3.77 8.56 -6.48
C CYS A 92 4.63 7.44 -5.95
N HIS A 93 4.01 6.28 -5.71
CA HIS A 93 4.76 5.06 -5.45
C HIS A 93 4.80 4.21 -6.72
N SER A 94 6.01 3.84 -7.17
CA SER A 94 6.22 2.96 -8.31
C SER A 94 6.17 1.50 -7.90
N TYR A 95 5.08 1.07 -7.25
CA TYR A 95 4.94 -0.32 -6.85
C TYR A 95 4.50 -1.19 -8.03
N GLU A 96 5.17 -2.33 -8.21
CA GLU A 96 4.63 -3.40 -9.04
C GLU A 96 3.46 -4.08 -8.33
N ILE A 97 2.30 -4.10 -8.99
CA ILE A 97 1.11 -4.78 -8.48
C ILE A 97 1.28 -6.28 -8.73
N ASN A 98 1.29 -7.05 -7.64
CA ASN A 98 1.36 -8.51 -7.70
C ASN A 98 0.03 -9.08 -8.20
N TYR A 99 0.04 -9.62 -9.42
CA TYR A 99 -1.12 -10.27 -10.02
C TYR A 99 -1.01 -11.79 -9.94
N LYS A 100 -1.93 -12.44 -9.23
CA LYS A 100 -2.00 -13.90 -9.11
C LYS A 100 -2.11 -14.64 -10.45
N TYR A 101 -2.77 -14.03 -11.44
CA TYR A 101 -2.94 -14.61 -12.77
C TYR A 101 -2.30 -13.69 -13.81
N GLN A 102 -1.29 -14.19 -14.51
CA GLN A 102 -0.65 -13.48 -15.61
C GLN A 102 -0.98 -14.13 -16.94
N TYR A 103 -1.45 -13.33 -17.89
CA TYR A 103 -1.74 -13.78 -19.25
C TYR A 103 -0.72 -13.19 -20.20
N GLU A 104 -0.26 -13.96 -21.18
CA GLU A 104 0.68 -13.53 -22.20
C GLU A 104 0.08 -13.71 -23.59
N CYS A 105 0.28 -12.74 -24.47
CA CYS A 105 -0.05 -12.91 -25.88
C CYS A 105 0.97 -13.83 -26.57
N ARG A 106 0.49 -14.87 -27.26
CA ARG A 106 1.38 -15.78 -28.02
C ARG A 106 2.16 -15.08 -29.13
N LYS A 107 1.60 -14.03 -29.72
CA LYS A 107 2.18 -13.30 -30.87
C LYS A 107 3.15 -12.21 -30.44
N CYS A 108 2.67 -11.16 -29.74
CA CYS A 108 3.51 -10.00 -29.39
C CYS A 108 4.12 -10.03 -27.98
N LYS A 109 3.89 -11.11 -27.21
CA LYS A 109 4.43 -11.27 -25.84
C LYS A 109 3.96 -10.25 -24.81
N ASN A 110 2.99 -9.39 -25.15
CA ASN A 110 2.39 -8.47 -24.18
C ASN A 110 1.74 -9.23 -23.01
N LYS A 111 1.96 -8.75 -21.79
CA LYS A 111 1.49 -9.38 -20.54
C LYS A 111 0.34 -8.60 -19.91
N ILE A 112 -0.63 -9.32 -19.35
CA ILE A 112 -1.80 -8.78 -18.67
C ILE A 112 -1.94 -9.47 -17.32
N GLY A 113 -1.83 -8.71 -16.23
CA GLY A 113 -2.06 -9.20 -14.89
C GLY A 113 -3.52 -9.10 -14.44
N ARG A 114 -4.01 -10.11 -13.71
CA ARG A 114 -5.33 -10.14 -13.08
C ARG A 114 -5.26 -10.73 -11.66
N HIS A 115 -6.09 -10.19 -10.77
CA HIS A 115 -6.25 -10.65 -9.38
C HIS A 115 -7.15 -11.91 -9.24
N SER A 116 -7.87 -12.29 -10.31
CA SER A 116 -8.68 -13.51 -10.39
C SER A 116 -8.59 -14.10 -11.80
N LYS A 117 -8.87 -15.40 -11.96
CA LYS A 117 -8.92 -16.09 -13.26
C LYS A 117 -10.19 -15.69 -14.05
N SER A 118 -10.31 -14.40 -14.34
CA SER A 118 -11.51 -13.75 -14.88
C SER A 118 -11.42 -13.45 -16.37
N LEU A 119 -10.25 -13.62 -16.99
CA LEU A 119 -10.09 -13.39 -18.42
C LEU A 119 -10.35 -14.69 -19.18
N ASP A 120 -11.45 -14.70 -19.93
CA ASP A 120 -11.78 -15.75 -20.89
C ASP A 120 -10.95 -15.56 -22.17
N THR A 121 -9.93 -16.38 -22.33
CA THR A 121 -9.01 -16.33 -23.47
C THR A 121 -9.61 -16.82 -24.79
N GLN A 122 -10.81 -17.41 -24.77
CA GLN A 122 -11.53 -17.76 -26.00
C GLN A 122 -12.31 -16.57 -26.55
N ARG A 123 -12.77 -15.67 -25.68
CA ARG A 123 -13.54 -14.48 -26.07
C ARG A 123 -12.68 -13.23 -26.26
N PHE A 124 -11.60 -13.11 -25.50
CA PHE A 124 -10.77 -11.90 -25.49
C PHE A 124 -9.39 -12.15 -26.11
N VAL A 125 -8.96 -11.19 -26.93
CA VAL A 125 -7.67 -11.18 -27.62
C VAL A 125 -6.76 -10.07 -27.11
N CYS A 126 -5.49 -10.11 -27.51
CA CYS A 126 -4.53 -9.07 -27.19
C CYS A 126 -4.96 -7.71 -27.78
N ALA A 127 -5.06 -6.68 -26.95
CA ALA A 127 -5.43 -5.33 -27.39
C ALA A 127 -4.41 -4.69 -28.35
N LEU A 128 -3.16 -5.16 -28.37
CA LEU A 128 -2.09 -4.57 -29.20
C LEU A 128 -1.97 -5.20 -30.59
N CYS A 129 -2.22 -6.50 -30.71
CA CYS A 129 -1.94 -7.24 -31.95
C CYS A 129 -3.01 -8.26 -32.34
N THR A 130 -4.13 -8.26 -31.62
CA THR A 130 -5.29 -9.18 -31.75
C THR A 130 -4.95 -10.67 -31.64
N GLY A 131 -3.72 -11.02 -31.24
CA GLY A 131 -3.30 -12.40 -31.02
C GLY A 131 -3.90 -13.05 -29.77
N GLN A 132 -3.93 -14.39 -29.77
CA GLN A 132 -4.46 -15.20 -28.67
C GLN A 132 -3.70 -14.95 -27.36
N LEU A 133 -4.45 -14.78 -26.28
CA LEU A 133 -3.92 -14.71 -24.92
C LEU A 133 -3.89 -16.10 -24.30
N VAL A 134 -2.85 -16.42 -23.55
CA VAL A 134 -2.76 -17.65 -22.77
C VAL A 134 -2.42 -17.34 -21.32
N LEU A 135 -3.04 -18.06 -20.40
CA LEU A 135 -2.68 -17.97 -18.99
C LEU A 135 -1.28 -18.58 -18.81
N LEU A 136 -0.32 -17.77 -18.40
CA LEU A 136 0.95 -18.28 -17.87
C LEU A 136 0.58 -19.02 -16.58
N THR A 137 0.91 -20.31 -16.53
CA THR A 137 0.45 -21.26 -15.53
C THR A 137 0.50 -20.64 -14.14
N SER A 138 -0.66 -20.54 -13.47
CA SER A 138 -0.73 -20.19 -12.05
C SER A 138 0.26 -21.10 -11.35
N GLN A 139 1.28 -20.54 -10.70
CA GLN A 139 2.19 -21.29 -9.84
C GLN A 139 1.34 -22.03 -8.79
N LYS A 140 0.93 -23.27 -9.10
CA LYS A 140 0.22 -24.14 -8.18
C LYS A 140 1.20 -24.97 -7.34
N ASN A 141 2.49 -24.98 -7.73
CA ASN A 141 3.58 -25.66 -7.03
C ASN A 141 4.81 -24.77 -6.78
N ALA A 142 4.73 -23.45 -6.99
CA ALA A 142 5.69 -22.61 -6.29
C ALA A 142 5.17 -22.56 -4.86
N THR A 143 5.93 -23.11 -3.92
CA THR A 143 6.09 -22.48 -2.61
C THR A 143 5.98 -20.97 -2.82
N PRO A 144 5.19 -20.23 -2.02
CA PRO A 144 5.02 -18.79 -2.21
C PRO A 144 6.42 -18.29 -2.48
N VAL A 145 6.65 -17.71 -3.68
CA VAL A 145 7.97 -17.16 -4.02
C VAL A 145 8.31 -16.42 -2.75
N ARG A 146 9.36 -16.88 -2.06
CA ARG A 146 9.90 -16.19 -0.91
C ARG A 146 10.29 -14.87 -1.56
N THR A 147 9.35 -13.92 -1.62
CA THR A 147 9.65 -12.51 -1.64
C THR A 147 10.58 -12.44 -0.47
N GLU A 148 11.87 -12.31 -0.78
CA GLU A 148 12.87 -12.09 0.23
C GLU A 148 12.25 -11.06 1.15
N LEU A 149 12.02 -11.48 2.40
CA LEU A 149 11.42 -10.59 3.37
C LEU A 149 12.27 -9.34 3.30
N ASN A 150 11.62 -8.19 3.08
CA ASN A 150 12.39 -6.97 3.05
C ASN A 150 13.23 -6.90 4.34
N PRO A 151 14.38 -6.22 4.32
CA PRO A 151 15.33 -6.27 5.43
C PRO A 151 14.68 -6.02 6.81
N PHE A 152 13.67 -5.15 6.88
CA PHE A 152 12.94 -4.90 8.12
C PHE A 152 12.03 -6.07 8.52
N ALA A 153 11.26 -6.62 7.59
CA ALA A 153 10.39 -7.77 7.86
C ALA A 153 11.20 -9.03 8.26
N ALA A 154 12.37 -9.23 7.67
CA ALA A 154 13.32 -10.26 8.07
C ALA A 154 13.80 -10.02 9.51
N PHE A 155 14.24 -8.79 9.80
CA PHE A 155 14.69 -8.39 11.13
C PHE A 155 13.61 -8.56 12.21
N VAL A 156 12.37 -8.11 11.94
CA VAL A 156 11.25 -8.30 12.86
C VAL A 156 11.01 -9.78 13.10
N LYS A 157 10.99 -10.61 12.04
CA LYS A 157 10.77 -12.05 12.17
C LYS A 157 11.83 -12.72 13.05
N GLU A 158 13.09 -12.33 12.92
CA GLU A 158 14.20 -12.88 13.69
C GLU A 158 14.19 -12.42 15.16
N ASN A 159 13.82 -11.17 15.42
CA ASN A 159 14.00 -10.54 16.73
C ASN A 159 12.71 -10.43 17.57
N TYR A 160 11.52 -10.63 16.98
CA TYR A 160 10.26 -10.43 17.69
C TYR A 160 10.10 -11.34 18.91
N GLY A 161 10.51 -12.60 18.81
CA GLY A 161 10.38 -13.56 19.92
C GLY A 161 11.22 -13.21 21.14
N SER A 162 12.45 -12.73 20.92
CA SER A 162 13.35 -12.29 22.00
C SER A 162 12.88 -10.95 22.58
N THR A 163 12.57 -9.96 21.74
CA THR A 163 12.12 -8.64 22.20
C THR A 163 10.80 -8.72 22.95
N LYS A 164 9.87 -9.61 22.55
CA LYS A 164 8.62 -9.83 23.29
C LYS A 164 8.85 -10.48 24.67
N LYS A 165 9.87 -11.33 24.80
CA LYS A 165 10.24 -11.95 26.08
C LYS A 165 11.02 -10.99 26.98
N GLU A 166 11.78 -10.05 26.41
CA GLU A 166 12.48 -9.01 27.15
C GLU A 166 11.49 -7.95 27.66
N LEU A 167 10.53 -7.56 26.82
CA LEU A 167 9.48 -6.60 27.13
C LEU A 167 8.20 -7.28 27.65
N VAL A 168 8.33 -8.08 28.72
CA VAL A 168 7.19 -8.79 29.31
C VAL A 168 6.12 -7.79 29.75
N GLY A 169 4.88 -7.99 29.28
CA GLY A 169 3.73 -7.15 29.64
C GLY A 169 3.51 -5.93 28.73
N MET A 170 4.39 -5.64 27.78
CA MET A 170 4.18 -4.57 26.82
C MET A 170 3.22 -4.97 25.68
N SER A 171 2.56 -3.98 25.09
CA SER A 171 1.64 -4.22 23.98
C SER A 171 2.41 -4.64 22.72
N HIS A 172 1.74 -5.31 21.79
CA HIS A 172 2.30 -5.61 20.47
C HIS A 172 2.86 -4.35 19.78
N GLY A 173 2.17 -3.20 19.93
CA GLY A 173 2.61 -1.93 19.36
C GLY A 173 3.94 -1.44 19.93
N ASP A 174 4.19 -1.66 21.22
CA ASP A 174 5.44 -1.26 21.87
C ASP A 174 6.61 -2.15 21.43
N VAL A 175 6.37 -3.46 21.30
CA VAL A 175 7.36 -4.41 20.76
C VAL A 175 7.74 -4.02 19.32
N MET A 176 6.76 -3.69 18.49
CA MET A 176 7.00 -3.24 17.11
C MET A 176 7.76 -1.90 17.06
N ARG A 177 7.48 -0.96 17.98
CA ARG A 177 8.19 0.32 18.07
C ARG A 177 9.66 0.11 18.41
N LYS A 178 9.95 -0.78 19.37
CA LYS A 178 11.33 -1.16 19.75
C LYS A 178 12.08 -1.78 18.56
N LEU A 179 11.50 -2.78 17.90
CA LEU A 179 12.11 -3.42 16.74
C LEU A 179 12.35 -2.45 15.57
N SER A 180 11.47 -1.48 15.37
CA SER A 180 11.64 -0.43 14.36
C SER A 180 12.85 0.46 14.68
N ALA A 181 13.01 0.87 15.94
CA ALA A 181 14.16 1.65 16.38
C ALA A 181 15.48 0.86 16.27
N ASP A 182 15.47 -0.42 16.66
CA ASP A 182 16.65 -1.30 16.59
C ASP A 182 17.06 -1.62 15.15
N PHE A 183 16.10 -1.72 14.24
CA PHE A 183 16.39 -1.88 12.82
C PHE A 183 16.97 -0.60 12.20
N ALA A 184 16.40 0.56 12.54
CA ALA A 184 16.86 1.86 12.05
C ALA A 184 18.28 2.20 12.52
N SER A 185 18.67 1.78 13.73
CA SER A 185 20.04 1.94 14.23
C SER A 185 21.03 1.01 13.52
N LYS A 186 20.65 -0.24 13.22
CA LYS A 186 21.48 -1.17 12.45
C LYS A 186 21.66 -0.79 10.98
N ALA A 187 20.66 -0.17 10.36
CA ALA A 187 20.71 0.22 8.95
C ALA A 187 21.52 1.52 8.67
N ARG A 188 22.01 2.20 9.72
CA ARG A 188 22.84 3.41 9.64
C ARG A 188 24.36 3.15 9.74
N LEU A 189 24.76 1.89 9.88
CA LEU A 189 26.14 1.39 9.81
C LEU A 189 26.37 0.75 8.44
#